data_AF-A0AA47I570-F1
#
_entry.id   AF-A0AA47I570-F1
#
_cell.length_a   1.000
_cell.length_b   1.000
_cell.length_c   1.000
_cell.angle_alpha   90.00
_cell.angle_beta   90.00
_cell.angle_gamma   90.00
#
_symmetry.space_group_name_H-M   'P 1'
#
loop_
_entity.id
_entity.type
_entity.pdbx_description
1 polymer ?
#
loop_
_entity_poly.entity_id
_entity_poly.type
_entity_poly.pdbx_seq_one_letter_code
_entity_poly.pdbx_strand_id
1 'polypeptide(L)'
;MEIQLVKELGSFWRSENLKEDVDLIACVVHDTKDDEYYPFMTTDVEKTVKQVINTYEIRPEIEKGYRQIKVFWKLEDFKSTKYNFIVFHIIMTLIGYTYFQLYKNME
;
A
#
# COMPACT_ATOMS: atom_id res chain seq x y z
N MET A 1 -21.10 -9.00 -7.16
CA MET A 1 -19.70 -8.63 -7.44
C MET A 1 -19.26 -9.35 -8.69
N GLU A 2 -19.03 -8.57 -9.74
CA GLU A 2 -18.54 -9.07 -11.03
C GLU A 2 -17.11 -8.56 -11.22
N ILE A 3 -16.26 -9.36 -11.85
CA ILE A 3 -14.84 -9.01 -11.99
C ILE A 3 -14.39 -9.24 -13.41
N GLN A 4 -13.77 -8.23 -14.01
CA GLN A 4 -13.23 -8.29 -15.35
C GLN A 4 -11.74 -7.97 -15.37
N LEU A 5 -10.96 -8.84 -16.01
CA LEU A 5 -9.55 -8.63 -16.27
C LEU A 5 -9.37 -8.04 -17.67
N VAL A 6 -8.61 -6.96 -17.76
CA VAL A 6 -8.22 -6.29 -19.00
C VAL A 6 -6.70 -6.36 -19.11
N LYS A 7 -6.20 -6.89 -20.22
CA LYS A 7 -4.76 -7.05 -20.51
C LYS A 7 -4.35 -6.10 -21.62
N GLU A 8 -3.04 -6.07 -21.91
CA GLU A 8 -2.45 -5.31 -23.01
C GLU A 8 -2.64 -3.79 -22.85
N LEU A 9 -2.57 -3.32 -21.60
CA LEU A 9 -2.74 -1.91 -21.27
C LEU A 9 -1.41 -1.13 -21.31
N GLY A 10 -0.31 -1.74 -21.72
CA GLY A 10 0.99 -1.06 -21.87
C GLY A 10 0.95 0.15 -22.80
N SER A 11 0.00 0.22 -23.74
CA SER A 11 -0.18 1.42 -24.57
C SER A 11 -0.56 2.68 -23.78
N PHE A 12 -1.14 2.53 -22.59
CA PHE A 12 -1.52 3.62 -21.70
C PHE A 12 -0.35 4.14 -20.83
N TRP A 13 0.81 3.49 -20.87
CA TRP A 13 2.02 3.96 -20.22
C TRP A 13 3.11 4.23 -21.25
N ARG A 14 3.66 5.45 -21.23
CA ARG A 14 4.80 5.84 -22.06
C ARG A 14 5.80 6.60 -21.22
N SER A 15 7.01 6.08 -21.18
CA SER A 15 8.14 6.74 -20.54
C SER A 15 8.89 7.63 -21.54
N GLU A 16 9.81 8.47 -21.05
CA GLU A 16 10.68 9.28 -21.92
C GLU A 16 11.67 8.40 -22.73
N ASN A 17 11.94 7.18 -22.27
CA ASN A 17 12.85 6.22 -22.89
C ASN A 17 12.12 4.91 -23.17
N LEU A 18 11.87 4.58 -24.43
CA LEU A 18 11.13 3.38 -24.86
C LEU A 18 11.55 2.05 -24.21
N LYS A 19 12.80 1.93 -23.71
CA LYS A 19 13.26 0.73 -23.00
C LYS A 19 12.70 0.59 -21.58
N GLU A 20 12.11 1.65 -21.04
CA GLU A 20 11.52 1.75 -19.69
C GLU A 20 9.99 1.68 -19.74
N ASP A 21 9.40 1.48 -20.93
CA ASP A 21 7.98 1.21 -21.07
C ASP A 21 7.63 -0.10 -20.36
N VAL A 22 6.59 -0.06 -19.53
CA VAL A 22 6.07 -1.21 -18.79
C VAL A 22 4.69 -1.59 -19.34
N ASP A 23 4.43 -2.89 -19.41
CA ASP A 23 3.09 -3.39 -19.66
C ASP A 23 2.26 -3.37 -18.37
N LEU A 24 0.94 -3.37 -18.54
CA LEU A 24 -0.03 -3.21 -17.47
C LEU A 24 -1.20 -4.17 -17.67
N ILE A 25 -1.71 -4.67 -16.56
CA ILE A 25 -3.03 -5.31 -16.49
C ILE A 25 -3.91 -4.56 -15.52
N ALA A 26 -5.21 -4.53 -15.80
CA ALA A 26 -6.21 -3.96 -14.90
C ALA A 26 -7.30 -4.97 -14.58
N CYS A 27 -7.77 -4.93 -13.36
CA CYS A 27 -8.91 -5.69 -12.86
C CYS A 27 -9.97 -4.71 -12.40
N VAL A 28 -11.15 -4.74 -13.01
CA VAL A 28 -12.28 -3.91 -12.58
C VAL A 28 -13.24 -4.78 -11.79
N VAL A 29 -13.51 -4.36 -10.56
CA VAL A 29 -14.54 -4.96 -9.71
C VAL A 29 -15.78 -4.10 -9.77
N HIS A 30 -16.92 -4.68 -10.14
CA HIS A 30 -18.23 -4.06 -10.05
C HIS A 30 -18.94 -4.53 -8.78
N ASP A 31 -19.22 -3.59 -7.87
CA ASP A 31 -20.10 -3.83 -6.75
C ASP A 31 -21.55 -3.64 -7.19
N THR A 32 -22.22 -4.77 -7.43
CA THR A 32 -23.61 -4.85 -7.88
C THR A 32 -24.62 -4.31 -6.85
N LYS A 33 -24.21 -4.08 -5.60
CA LYS A 33 -25.11 -3.54 -4.56
C LYS A 33 -25.26 -2.03 -4.66
N ASP A 34 -24.13 -1.34 -4.78
CA ASP A 34 -24.05 0.12 -4.79
C ASP A 34 -23.86 0.68 -6.21
N ASP A 35 -23.76 -0.20 -7.22
CA ASP A 35 -23.49 0.10 -8.62
C ASP A 35 -22.17 0.87 -8.83
N GLU A 36 -21.16 0.54 -8.03
CA GLU A 36 -19.84 1.18 -8.07
C GLU A 36 -18.79 0.31 -8.75
N TYR A 37 -17.83 0.96 -9.41
CA TYR A 37 -16.72 0.30 -10.10
C TYR A 37 -15.39 0.67 -9.45
N TYR A 38 -14.62 -0.34 -9.08
CA TYR A 38 -13.31 -0.21 -8.48
C TYR A 38 -12.24 -0.78 -9.42
N PRO A 39 -11.50 0.10 -10.13
CA PRO A 39 -10.38 -0.33 -10.97
C PRO A 39 -9.11 -0.55 -10.13
N PHE A 40 -8.51 -1.72 -10.30
CA PHE A 40 -7.19 -2.08 -9.77
C PHE A 40 -6.22 -2.25 -10.94
N MET A 41 -5.00 -1.77 -10.80
CA MET A 41 -3.99 -1.87 -11.86
C MET A 41 -2.67 -2.37 -11.29
N THR A 42 -1.92 -3.15 -12.06
CA THR A 42 -0.59 -3.63 -11.69
C THR A 42 0.30 -3.73 -12.91
N THR A 43 1.60 -3.50 -12.71
CA THR A 43 2.67 -3.72 -13.70
C THR A 43 3.11 -5.18 -13.75
N ASP A 44 2.74 -5.98 -12.74
CA ASP A 44 2.98 -7.41 -12.72
C ASP A 44 1.90 -8.14 -13.54
N VAL A 45 2.23 -8.42 -14.80
CA VAL A 45 1.32 -9.02 -15.79
C VAL A 45 1.03 -10.51 -15.55
N GLU A 46 1.79 -11.17 -14.68
CA GLU A 46 1.62 -12.59 -14.35
C GLU A 46 0.62 -12.80 -13.21
N LYS A 47 0.26 -11.74 -12.47
CA LYS A 47 -0.68 -11.85 -11.36
C LYS A 47 -2.09 -12.17 -11.82
N THR A 48 -2.70 -13.11 -11.09
CA THR A 48 -4.12 -13.38 -11.20
C THR A 48 -4.96 -12.28 -10.57
N VAL A 49 -6.19 -12.11 -11.05
CA VAL A 49 -7.20 -11.19 -10.47
C VAL A 49 -7.30 -11.33 -8.95
N LYS A 50 -7.35 -12.57 -8.44
CA LYS A 50 -7.44 -12.83 -7.00
C LYS A 50 -6.20 -12.31 -6.25
N GLN A 51 -5.00 -12.49 -6.80
CA GLN A 51 -3.78 -11.97 -6.17
C GLN A 51 -3.76 -10.45 -6.14
N VAL A 52 -4.25 -9.78 -7.19
CA VAL A 52 -4.36 -8.31 -7.23
C VAL A 52 -5.31 -7.82 -6.14
N ILE A 53 -6.50 -8.41 -6.05
CA ILE A 53 -7.50 -8.05 -5.04
C ILE A 53 -6.98 -8.34 -3.62
N ASN A 54 -6.46 -9.55 -3.37
CA ASN A 54 -5.89 -9.91 -2.07
C ASN A 54 -4.74 -8.98 -1.65
N THR A 55 -3.95 -8.48 -2.62
CA THR A 55 -2.90 -7.49 -2.32
C THR A 55 -3.53 -6.19 -1.83
N TYR A 56 -4.60 -5.73 -2.48
CA TYR A 56 -5.29 -4.50 -2.07
C TYR A 56 -6.00 -4.66 -0.71
N GLU A 57 -6.50 -5.85 -0.39
CA GLU A 57 -7.11 -6.16 0.91
C GLU A 57 -6.16 -6.00 2.10
N ILE A 58 -4.85 -5.95 1.89
CA ILE A 58 -3.85 -5.65 2.94
C ILE A 58 -3.84 -4.16 3.31
N ARG A 59 -4.36 -3.27 2.45
CA ARG A 59 -4.35 -1.81 2.66
C ARG A 59 -4.92 -1.37 4.02
N PRO A 60 -6.08 -1.86 4.51
CA PRO A 60 -6.62 -1.48 5.81
C PRO A 60 -5.70 -1.84 6.97
N GLU A 61 -4.96 -2.95 6.88
CA GLU A 61 -3.98 -3.34 7.90
C GLU A 61 -2.83 -2.33 7.97
N ILE A 62 -2.31 -1.92 6.81
CA ILE A 62 -1.26 -0.90 6.71
C ILE A 62 -1.74 0.42 7.31
N GLU A 63 -2.95 0.88 6.94
CA GLU A 63 -3.54 2.12 7.47
C GLU A 63 -3.72 2.07 8.98
N LYS A 64 -4.13 0.92 9.52
CA LYS A 64 -4.22 0.69 10.97
C LYS A 64 -2.85 0.72 11.63
N GLY A 65 -1.81 0.14 11.01
CA GLY A 65 -0.43 0.21 11.50
C GLY A 65 0.08 1.64 11.60
N TYR A 66 -0.11 2.46 10.55
CA TYR A 66 0.24 3.88 10.59
C TYR A 66 -0.50 4.66 11.68
N ARG A 67 -1.79 4.36 11.90
CA ARG A 67 -2.56 4.97 12.98
C ARG A 67 -1.97 4.60 14.35
N GLN A 68 -1.47 3.37 14.53
CA GLN A 68 -0.83 2.99 15.78
C GLN A 68 0.43 3.80 16.05
N ILE A 69 1.30 3.95 15.05
CA ILE A 69 2.55 4.69 15.18
C ILE A 69 2.27 6.19 15.47
N LYS A 70 1.35 6.81 14.72
CA LYS A 70 1.06 8.24 14.90
C LYS A 70 0.35 8.52 16.22
N VAL A 71 -0.76 7.82 16.49
CA VAL A 71 -1.69 8.17 17.58
C VAL A 71 -1.30 7.48 18.89
N PHE A 72 -1.06 6.16 18.88
CA PHE A 72 -0.79 5.42 20.12
C PHE A 72 0.66 5.56 20.58
N TRP A 73 1.61 5.53 19.64
CA TRP A 73 3.03 5.79 19.93
C TRP A 73 3.37 7.28 19.93
N LYS A 74 2.38 8.14 19.69
CA LYS A 74 2.47 9.61 19.79
C LYS A 74 3.64 10.19 19.00
N LEU A 75 3.96 9.60 17.84
CA LEU A 75 5.07 10.06 17.01
C LEU A 75 4.91 11.55 16.62
N GLU A 76 3.66 12.00 16.47
CA GLU A 76 3.32 13.38 16.12
C GLU A 76 3.34 14.36 17.30
N ASP A 77 3.49 13.89 18.54
CA ASP A 77 3.45 14.73 19.75
C ASP A 77 4.84 15.29 20.13
N PHE A 78 5.89 14.95 19.37
CA PHE A 78 7.25 15.39 19.65
C PHE A 78 7.42 16.91 19.42
N LYS A 79 7.88 17.64 20.44
CA LYS A 79 7.87 19.12 20.44
C LYS A 79 9.15 19.79 19.96
N SER A 80 10.27 19.08 19.92
CA SER A 80 11.54 19.69 19.50
C SER A 80 11.52 19.95 18.00
N THR A 81 11.96 21.16 17.60
CA THR A 81 12.12 21.56 16.18
C THR A 81 13.52 21.28 15.63
N LYS A 82 14.47 20.85 16.47
CA LYS A 82 15.82 20.49 16.03
C LYS A 82 15.79 19.21 15.20
N TYR A 83 16.24 19.30 13.95
CA TYR A 83 16.25 18.19 12.99
C TYR A 83 16.82 16.89 13.56
N ASN A 84 18.01 16.93 14.17
CA ASN A 84 18.66 15.74 14.73
C ASN A 84 17.79 15.04 15.79
N PHE A 85 17.07 15.81 16.61
CA PHE A 85 16.18 15.25 17.62
C PHE A 85 14.89 14.68 17.01
N ILE A 86 14.35 15.32 15.98
CA ILE A 86 13.18 14.81 15.25
C ILE A 86 13.52 13.47 14.59
N VAL A 87 14.63 13.41 13.85
CA VAL A 87 15.08 12.20 13.16
C VAL A 87 15.35 11.09 14.17
N PHE A 88 16.07 11.39 15.26
CA PHE A 88 16.33 10.42 16.31
C PHE A 88 15.03 9.88 16.94
N HIS A 89 14.07 10.75 17.24
CA HIS A 89 12.77 10.35 17.78
C HIS A 89 12.00 9.44 16.82
N ILE A 90 11.95 9.77 15.53
CA ILE A 90 11.30 8.95 14.50
C ILE A 90 11.95 7.57 14.42
N ILE A 91 13.28 7.50 14.30
CA ILE A 91 14.01 6.23 14.17
C ILE A 91 13.79 5.35 15.42
N MET A 92 13.97 5.92 16.62
CA MET A 92 13.79 5.16 17.86
C MET A 92 12.36 4.64 18.03
N THR A 93 11.35 5.43 17.63
CA THR A 93 9.94 5.03 17.68
C THR A 93 9.64 3.90 16.70
N LEU A 94 10.15 3.99 15.46
CA LEU A 94 9.96 2.95 14.45
C LEU A 94 10.67 1.64 14.85
N ILE A 95 11.88 1.72 15.40
CA ILE A 95 12.61 0.54 15.92
C ILE A 95 11.82 -0.08 17.08
N GLY A 96 11.38 0.73 18.05
CA GLY A 96 10.58 0.25 19.18
C GLY A 96 9.27 -0.42 18.75
N TYR A 97 8.57 0.19 17.79
CA TYR A 97 7.38 -0.39 17.18
C TYR A 97 7.68 -1.73 16.48
N THR A 98 8.79 -1.82 15.75
CA THR A 98 9.21 -3.04 15.05
C THR A 98 9.45 -4.18 16.03
N TYR A 99 10.19 -3.95 17.13
CA TYR A 99 10.38 -4.96 18.18
C TYR A 99 9.07 -5.36 18.84
N PHE A 100 8.18 -4.41 19.09
CA PHE A 100 6.86 -4.71 19.65
C PHE A 100 6.04 -5.62 18.73
N GLN A 101 6.00 -5.35 17.42
CA GLN A 101 5.29 -6.20 16.46
C GLN A 101 5.93 -7.59 16.36
N LEU A 102 7.26 -7.67 16.32
CA LEU A 102 7.97 -8.95 16.32
C LEU A 102 7.63 -9.78 17.54
N TYR A 103 7.67 -9.20 18.74
CA TYR A 103 7.33 -9.90 19.97
C TYR A 103 5.87 -10.35 20.01
N LYS A 104 4.94 -9.45 19.66
CA LYS A 104 3.51 -9.76 19.62
C LYS A 104 3.18 -10.90 18.65
N ASN A 105 3.91 -11.00 17.52
CA ASN A 105 3.68 -12.04 16.51
C ASN A 105 4.43 -13.36 16.81
N MET A 106 5.19 -13.43 17.92
CA MET A 106 5.85 -14.66 18.38
C MET A 106 4.98 -15.48 19.35
N GLU A 107 3.87 -14.92 19.85
CA GLU A 107 2.77 -15.65 20.52
C GLU A 107 1.78 -16.22 19.50
#